data_AF-A0A1Z9IZB6-F1
#
_entry.id   AF-A0A1Z9IZB6-F1
#
_cell.length_a   1.000
_cell.length_b   1.000
_cell.length_c   1.000
_cell.angle_alpha   90.00
_cell.angle_beta   90.00
_cell.angle_gamma   90.00
#
_symmetry.space_group_name_H-M   'P 1'
#
loop_
_entity.id
_entity.type
_entity.pdbx_description
1 polymer ?
#
loop_
_entity_poly.entity_id
_entity_poly.type
_entity_poly.pdbx_seq_one_letter_code
_entity_poly.pdbx_strand_id
1 'polypeptide(L)' 'MVLDPLGYVAEFSYTKLFYTKNDVILTLVPNGTFLNGPTRQGNIQRVRDDGADVQERVMEYDDLSEADKMFGIGN' A
#
# COMPACT_ATOMS: atom_id res chain seq x y z
N MET A 1 -3.97 7.33 10.03
CA MET A 1 -4.68 6.28 9.27
C MET A 1 -6.10 6.72 9.08
N VAL A 2 -6.59 6.75 7.84
CA VAL A 2 -7.95 7.09 7.46
C VAL A 2 -8.54 5.87 6.77
N LEU A 3 -9.78 5.53 7.09
CA LEU A 3 -10.55 4.50 6.39
C LEU A 3 -11.40 5.16 5.30
N ASP A 4 -11.67 4.42 4.23
CA ASP A 4 -12.60 4.83 3.20
C ASP A 4 -14.06 4.70 3.70
N PRO A 5 -15.05 5.25 2.98
CA PRO A 5 -16.46 5.12 3.36
C PRO A 5 -16.99 3.69 3.44
N LEU A 6 -16.24 2.70 2.92
CA LEU A 6 -16.56 1.27 2.96
C LEU A 6 -15.83 0.53 4.10
N GLY A 7 -14.98 1.21 4.87
CA GLY A 7 -14.22 0.64 5.98
C GLY A 7 -12.84 0.07 5.60
N TYR A 8 -12.42 0.19 4.34
CA TYR A 8 -11.09 -0.22 3.89
C TYR A 8 -10.04 0.84 4.22
N VAL A 9 -8.77 0.44 4.33
CA VAL A 9 -7.69 1.39 4.62
C VAL A 9 -7.50 2.32 3.43
N ALA A 10 -7.69 3.63 3.63
CA ALA A 10 -7.59 4.64 2.57
C ALA A 10 -6.22 5.33 2.53
N GLU A 11 -5.73 5.90 3.65
CA GLU A 11 -4.45 6.62 3.64
C GLU A 11 -3.83 6.91 5.03
N PHE A 12 -2.51 7.13 5.04
CA PHE A 12 -1.84 7.98 6.03
C PHE A 12 -1.43 9.27 5.29
N SER A 13 -1.74 10.43 5.87
CA SER A 13 -1.80 11.75 5.22
C SER A 13 -0.61 12.17 4.33
N TYR A 14 0.56 11.52 4.43
CA TYR A 14 1.75 11.77 3.59
C TYR A 14 2.55 10.50 3.24
N THR A 15 2.05 9.32 3.59
CA THR A 15 2.82 8.07 3.59
C THR A 15 2.07 6.98 2.84
N LYS A 16 2.73 6.35 1.87
CA LYS A 16 2.18 5.20 1.16
C LYS A 16 2.55 3.93 1.92
N LEU A 17 1.54 3.17 2.31
CA LEU A 17 1.72 1.92 3.05
C LEU A 17 2.16 0.82 2.07
N PHE A 18 3.29 0.23 2.39
CA PHE A 18 3.75 -1.03 1.82
C PHE A 18 3.92 -2.00 2.96
N TYR A 19 3.49 -3.23 2.77
CA TYR A 19 3.75 -4.28 3.74
C TYR A 19 4.11 -5.56 3.01
N THR A 20 4.86 -6.42 3.68
CA THR A 20 5.24 -7.72 3.13
C THR A 20 4.39 -8.81 3.76
N LYS A 21 3.91 -9.74 2.95
CA LYS A 21 3.32 -11.00 3.41
C LYS A 21 3.85 -12.12 2.50
N ASN A 22 4.48 -13.14 3.07
CA ASN A 22 5.08 -14.25 2.32
C ASN A 22 6.02 -13.79 1.17
N ASP A 23 6.96 -12.89 1.47
CA ASP A 23 7.93 -12.30 0.51
C ASP A 23 7.33 -11.49 -0.66
N VAL A 24 6.02 -11.27 -0.67
CA VAL A 24 5.34 -10.38 -1.63
C VAL A 24 5.10 -9.02 -1.00
N ILE A 25 5.42 -7.96 -1.73
CA ILE A 25 5.10 -6.59 -1.35
C ILE A 25 3.65 -6.31 -1.75
N LEU A 26 2.84 -5.95 -0.77
CA LEU A 26 1.44 -5.65 -0.93
C LEU A 26 1.23 -4.14 -0.76
N THR A 27 0.44 -3.57 -1.66
CA THR A 27 0.04 -2.16 -1.61
C THR A 27 -1.44 -2.02 -1.98
N LEU A 28 -2.07 -0.94 -1.53
CA LEU A 28 -3.50 -0.72 -1.73
C LEU A 28 -3.82 -0.49 -3.22
N VAL A 29 -4.83 -1.18 -3.75
CA VAL A 29 -5.37 -0.91 -5.10
C VAL A 29 -6.10 0.43 -5.10
N PRO A 30 -5.87 1.34 -6.07
CA PRO A 30 -6.59 2.60 -6.14
C PRO A 30 -8.09 2.36 -6.31
N ASN A 31 -8.87 2.68 -5.28
CA ASN A 31 -10.34 2.53 -5.25
C ASN A 31 -11.07 3.88 -5.39
N GLY A 32 -10.34 4.94 -5.74
CA GLY A 32 -10.88 6.30 -5.86
C GLY A 32 -10.93 7.09 -4.54
N THR A 33 -10.53 6.49 -3.42
CA THR A 33 -10.53 7.16 -2.11
C THR A 33 -9.14 7.62 -1.67
N PHE A 34 -8.13 7.43 -2.53
CA PHE A 34 -6.78 7.93 -2.33
C PHE A 34 -6.05 8.22 -3.66
N LEU A 35 -5.01 9.07 -3.59
CA LEU A 35 -4.31 9.57 -4.77
C LEU A 35 -3.39 8.50 -5.40
N ASN A 36 -3.68 8.12 -6.65
CA ASN A 36 -2.76 7.37 -7.52
C ASN A 36 -1.73 8.30 -8.20
N GLY A 37 -1.01 9.10 -7.39
CA GLY A 37 -0.06 10.09 -7.88
C GLY A 37 1.24 9.50 -8.45
N PRO A 38 2.01 10.29 -9.22
CA PRO A 38 3.24 9.84 -9.88
C PRO A 38 4.30 9.30 -8.90
N THR A 39 4.38 9.82 -7.67
CA THR A 39 5.27 9.28 -6.62
C THR A 39 4.95 7.83 -6.27
N ARG A 40 3.66 7.47 -6.17
CA ARG A 40 3.24 6.08 -5.89
C ARG A 40 3.65 5.16 -7.02
N GLN A 41 3.36 5.56 -8.26
CA GLN A 41 3.69 4.78 -9.45
C GLN A 41 5.21 4.61 -9.59
N GLY A 42 6.00 5.66 -9.33
CA GLY A 42 7.45 5.62 -9.33
C GLY A 42 8.03 4.68 -8.26
N ASN A 43 7.47 4.69 -7.05
CA ASN A 43 7.90 3.77 -5.99
C ASN A 43 7.57 2.32 -6.33
N ILE A 44 6.37 2.04 -6.85
CA ILE A 44 5.98 0.69 -7.28
C ILE A 44 6.93 0.20 -8.39
N GLN A 45 7.23 1.05 -9.37
CA GLN A 45 8.16 0.71 -10.44
C GLN A 45 9.56 0.41 -9.89
N ARG A 46 10.08 1.27 -9.00
CA ARG A 46 11.41 1.07 -8.40
C ARG A 46 11.51 -0.24 -7.62
N VAL A 47 10.49 -0.57 -6.85
CA VAL A 47 10.44 -1.82 -6.08
C VAL A 47 10.38 -3.04 -7.02
N ARG A 48 9.67 -2.94 -8.14
CA ARG A 48 9.65 -3.98 -9.18
C ARG A 48 10.99 -4.10 -9.92
N ASP A 49 11.65 -2.98 -10.20
CA ASP A 49 12.97 -2.94 -10.83
C ASP A 49 14.05 -3.58 -9.93
N ASP A 50 13.90 -3.44 -8.60
CA ASP A 50 14.73 -4.11 -7.59
C ASP A 50 14.42 -5.63 -7.46
N GLY A 51 13.49 -6.15 -8.26
CA GLY A 51 13.19 -7.59 -8.37
C GLY A 51 12.13 -8.11 -7.39
N ALA A 52 11.42 -7.23 -6.67
CA ALA A 52 10.37 -7.63 -5.75
C ALA A 52 9.00 -7.76 -6.45
N ASP A 53 8.22 -8.78 -6.08
CA ASP A 53 6.83 -8.91 -6.52
C ASP A 53 5.95 -7.90 -5.77
N VAL A 54 5.24 -7.05 -6.52
CA VAL A 54 4.34 -6.03 -5.98
C VAL A 54 2.93 -6.29 -6.45
N GLN A 55 2.05 -6.66 -5.51
CA GLN A 55 0.64 -6.88 -5.79
C GLN A 55 -0.22 -5.78 -5.17
N GLU A 56 -1.12 -5.25 -6.00
CA GLU A 56 -2.09 -4.25 -5.59
C GLU A 56 -3.38 -4.96 -5.16
N ARG A 57 -3.84 -4.77 -3.92
CA ARG A 57 -5.04 -5.42 -3.38
C ARG A 57 -5.88 -4.45 -2.55
N VAL A 58 -7.18 -4.74 -2.43
CA VAL A 58 -8.03 -4.10 -1.41
C VAL A 58 -7.67 -4.70 -0.05
N MET A 59 -7.59 -3.88 1.00
CA MET A 59 -7.30 -4.33 2.36
C MET A 59 -8.30 -3.81 3.37
N GLU A 60 -8.72 -4.71 4.25
CA GLU A 60 -9.47 -4.40 5.45
C GLU A 60 -8.52 -4.02 6.59
N TYR A 61 -9.07 -3.42 7.64
CA TYR A 61 -8.28 -3.08 8.82
C TYR A 61 -7.62 -4.32 9.45
N ASP A 62 -8.31 -5.46 9.44
CA ASP A 62 -7.83 -6.70 10.03
C ASP A 62 -6.63 -7.28 9.26
N ASP A 63 -6.51 -7.01 7.94
CA ASP A 63 -5.36 -7.42 7.14
C ASP A 63 -4.04 -6.80 7.63
N LEU A 64 -4.11 -5.61 8.24
CA LEU A 64 -2.94 -4.95 8.83
C LEU A 64 -2.39 -5.73 10.03
N SER A 65 -3.25 -6.45 10.75
CA SER A 65 -2.82 -7.24 11.91
C SER A 65 -2.03 -8.51 11.50
N GLU A 66 -2.21 -8.97 10.26
CA GLU A 66 -1.54 -10.15 9.70
C GLU A 66 -0.28 -9.82 8.89
N ALA A 67 0.10 -8.55 8.81
CA ALA A 67 1.28 -8.12 8.05
C ALA A 67 2.58 -8.49 8.78
N ASP A 68 3.50 -9.19 8.09
CA ASP A 68 4.80 -9.57 8.67
C ASP A 68 5.67 -8.34 8.96
N LYS A 69 5.64 -7.34 8.05
CA LYS A 69 6.33 -6.05 8.21
C LYS A 69 5.55 -4.96 7.48
N MET A 70 5.41 -3.79 8.12
CA MET A 70 4.81 -2.60 7.53
C MET A 70 5.84 -1.49 7.40
N PHE A 71 5.85 -0.80 6.27
CA PHE A 71 6.70 0.35 6.02
C PHE A 71 5.89 1.47 5.35
N GLY A 72 6.08 2.69 5.83
CA GLY A 72 5.53 3.88 5.20
C GLY A 72 6.60 4.55 4.35
N ILE A 73 6.34 4.73 3.06
CA ILE A 73 7.18 5.59 2.22
C ILE A 73 6.52 6.96 2.18
N GLY A 74 7.13 7.91 2.89
CA GLY A 74 6.76 9.32 2.86
C GLY A 74 7.22 9.98 1.57
N ASN A 75 6.45 10.97 1.11
CA ASN A 75 6.91 11.92 0.10
C ASN A 75 7.70 13.05 0.80
#